data_AF-A0A9E1RC94-F1
#
_entry.id   AF-A0A9E1RC94-F1
#
_cell.length_a   1.000
_cell.length_b   1.000
_cell.length_c   1.000
_cell.angle_alpha   90.00
_cell.angle_beta   90.00
_cell.angle_gamma   90.00
#
_symmetry.space_group_name_H-M   'P 1'
#
loop_
_entity.id
_entity.type
_entity.pdbx_description
1 polymer ?
#
loop_
_entity_poly.entity_id
_entity_poly.type
_entity_poly.pdbx_seq_one_letter_code
_entity_poly.pdbx_strand_id
1 'polypeptide(L)' 'MSHYEVKAGPEAFLPPAAATMGNVLPDPGEAHIEGRIVPEVEAYEYRARKLLEAKVPTIFPGPLVLWKWNEHA' A
#
# COMPACT_ATOMS: atom_id res chain seq x y z
N MET A 1 7.15 16.69 -13.35
CA MET A 1 8.06 16.17 -12.33
C MET A 1 7.93 14.66 -12.35
N SER A 2 9.02 13.90 -12.27
CA SER A 2 8.96 12.44 -12.20
C SER A 2 8.32 12.01 -10.87
N HIS A 3 7.45 11.02 -10.92
CA HIS A 3 6.87 10.39 -9.72
C HIS A 3 7.97 9.68 -8.92
N TYR A 4 7.98 9.87 -7.61
CA TYR A 4 8.97 9.25 -6.72
C TYR A 4 8.54 7.83 -6.36
N GLU A 5 9.46 6.89 -6.50
CA GLU A 5 9.24 5.47 -6.19
C GLU A 5 10.44 4.95 -5.40
N VAL A 6 10.18 4.33 -4.25
CA VAL A 6 11.22 3.70 -3.42
C VAL A 6 11.81 2.53 -4.21
N LYS A 7 13.12 2.54 -4.47
CA LYS A 7 13.78 1.45 -5.18
C LYS A 7 14.28 0.36 -4.23
N ALA A 8 14.36 -0.85 -4.75
CA ALA A 8 14.96 -1.96 -4.02
C ALA A 8 16.43 -1.65 -3.69
N GLY A 9 16.88 -2.05 -2.49
CA GLY A 9 18.24 -1.80 -2.01
C GLY A 9 18.26 -1.01 -0.70
N PRO A 10 19.36 -0.30 -0.38
CA PRO A 10 19.53 0.38 0.90
C PRO A 10 18.45 1.41 1.23
N GLU A 11 17.89 2.08 0.22
CA GLU A 11 16.81 3.05 0.39
C GLU A 11 15.55 2.41 0.99
N ALA A 12 15.25 1.15 0.66
CA ALA A 12 14.09 0.44 1.21
C ALA A 12 14.18 0.21 2.72
N PHE A 13 15.37 0.33 3.33
CA PHE A 13 15.56 0.22 4.77
C PHE A 13 15.16 1.50 5.52
N LEU A 14 15.44 2.66 4.92
CA LEU A 14 15.10 3.97 5.50
C LEU A 14 14.68 4.95 4.39
N PRO A 15 13.48 4.78 3.82
CA PRO A 15 12.99 5.68 2.79
C PRO A 15 12.65 7.05 3.38
N PRO A 16 12.69 8.13 2.57
CA PRO A 16 12.11 9.41 2.97
C PRO A 16 10.62 9.24 3.33
N ALA A 17 10.12 10.15 4.16
CA ALA A 17 8.73 10.12 4.57
C ALA A 17 7.81 10.25 3.34
N ALA A 18 6.84 9.34 3.19
CA ALA A 18 5.94 9.35 2.04
C ALA A 18 5.25 10.72 1.82
N ALA A 19 4.86 11.39 2.91
CA ALA A 19 4.27 12.73 2.87
C ALA A 19 5.20 13.79 2.27
N THR A 20 6.52 13.72 2.51
CA THR A 20 7.49 14.66 1.91
C THR A 20 7.72 14.38 0.42
N MET A 21 7.29 13.21 -0.05
CA MET A 21 7.37 12.81 -1.46
C MET A 21 6.05 13.04 -2.21
N GLY A 22 5.09 13.73 -1.58
CA GLY A 22 3.82 14.10 -2.20
C GLY A 22 2.72 13.05 -2.09
N ASN A 23 2.91 11.97 -1.32
CA ASN A 23 1.80 11.06 -1.03
C ASN A 23 0.81 11.72 -0.08
N VAL A 24 -0.45 11.77 -0.52
CA VAL A 24 -1.62 12.21 0.25
C VAL A 24 -2.58 11.04 0.40
N LEU A 25 -3.54 11.11 1.33
CA LEU A 25 -4.52 10.03 1.48
C LEU A 25 -5.48 10.01 0.27
N PRO A 26 -5.92 8.82 -0.19
CA PRO A 26 -6.93 8.71 -1.24
C PRO A 26 -8.31 9.12 -0.71
N ASP A 27 -9.16 9.64 -1.61
CA ASP A 27 -10.56 9.91 -1.29
C ASP A 27 -11.40 8.61 -1.33
N PRO A 28 -12.64 8.61 -0.80
CA PRO A 28 -13.54 7.46 -0.92
C PRO A 28 -13.76 7.04 -2.39
N GLY A 29 -13.56 5.75 -2.68
CA GLY A 29 -13.60 5.20 -4.04
C GLY A 29 -12.25 5.19 -4.76
N GLU A 30 -11.20 5.70 -4.11
CA GLU A 30 -9.82 5.64 -4.57
C GLU A 30 -8.94 4.78 -3.65
N ALA A 31 -7.80 4.36 -4.18
CA ALA A 31 -6.81 3.58 -3.47
C ALA A 31 -5.39 3.92 -3.94
N HIS A 32 -4.39 3.41 -3.23
CA HIS A 32 -2.99 3.56 -3.62
C HIS A 32 -2.42 2.32 -4.30
N ILE A 33 -1.68 2.56 -5.39
CA ILE A 33 -0.67 1.64 -5.91
C ILE A 33 0.66 2.37 -5.87
N GLU A 34 1.55 1.95 -4.95
CA GLU A 34 2.96 2.41 -4.90
C GLU A 34 3.11 3.94 -4.93
N GLY A 35 2.23 4.67 -4.23
CA GLY A 35 2.23 6.14 -4.18
C GLY A 35 1.47 6.83 -5.31
N ARG A 36 0.75 6.09 -6.16
CA ARG A 36 -0.20 6.64 -7.13
C ARG A 36 -1.63 6.40 -6.66
N ILE A 37 -2.44 7.45 -6.67
CA ILE A 37 -3.88 7.36 -6.45
C ILE A 37 -4.55 6.82 -7.72
N VAL A 38 -5.38 5.80 -7.54
CA VAL A 38 -6.10 5.09 -8.61
C VAL A 38 -7.52 4.77 -8.17
N PRO A 39 -8.44 4.48 -9.10
CA PRO A 39 -9.74 3.91 -8.75
C PRO A 39 -9.58 2.61 -7.96
N GLU A 40 -10.44 2.42 -6.96
CA GLU A 40 -10.38 1.27 -6.03
C GLU A 40 -10.38 -0.10 -6.75
N VAL A 41 -11.19 -0.22 -7.81
CA VAL A 41 -11.29 -1.44 -8.64
C VAL A 41 -9.94 -1.80 -9.28
N GLU A 42 -9.19 -0.81 -9.77
CA GLU A 42 -7.86 -1.03 -10.35
C GLU A 42 -6.87 -1.53 -9.30
N ALA A 43 -6.90 -0.97 -8.10
CA ALA A 43 -6.06 -1.39 -6.99
C ALA A 43 -6.37 -2.84 -6.55
N TYR A 44 -7.64 -3.24 -6.57
CA TYR A 44 -8.03 -4.62 -6.25
C TYR A 44 -7.46 -5.63 -7.23
N GLU A 45 -7.61 -5.40 -8.53
CA GLU A 45 -7.04 -6.27 -9.55
C GLU A 45 -5.51 -6.34 -9.47
N TYR A 46 -4.85 -5.19 -9.27
CA TYR A 46 -3.41 -5.12 -9.09
C TYR A 46 -2.94 -5.94 -7.89
N ARG A 47 -3.60 -5.76 -6.74
CA ARG A 47 -3.22 -6.44 -5.49
C ARG A 47 -3.49 -7.94 -5.56
N ALA A 48 -4.60 -8.36 -6.19
CA ALA A 48 -4.91 -9.78 -6.40
C ALA A 48 -3.80 -10.46 -7.21
N ARG A 49 -3.37 -9.86 -8.34
CA ARG A 49 -2.25 -10.39 -9.14
C ARG A 49 -0.97 -10.49 -8.33
N LYS A 50 -0.56 -9.42 -7.63
CA LYS A 50 0.65 -9.43 -6.79
C LYS A 50 0.63 -10.52 -5.72
N LEU A 51 -0.53 -10.76 -5.10
CA LEU A 51 -0.67 -11.79 -4.08
C LEU A 51 -0.58 -13.20 -4.68
N LEU A 52 -1.24 -13.43 -5.82
CA LEU A 52 -1.26 -14.72 -6.51
C LEU A 52 0.08 -15.08 -7.17
N GLU A 53 0.82 -14.09 -7.65
CA GLU A 53 2.14 -14.26 -8.28
C GLU A 53 3.28 -14.44 -7.27
N ALA A 54 3.07 -14.06 -6.01
CA ALA A 54 4.10 -14.17 -4.99
C ALA A 54 4.36 -15.64 -4.64
N LYS A 55 5.63 -16.06 -4.67
CA LYS A 55 6.06 -17.41 -4.27
C LYS A 55 5.73 -17.72 -2.81
N VAL A 56 5.86 -16.70 -1.94
CA VAL A 56 5.53 -16.76 -0.51
C VAL A 56 4.79 -15.46 -0.18
N PRO A 57 3.46 -15.40 -0.39
CA PRO A 57 2.70 -14.20 -0.09
C PRO A 57 2.66 -13.97 1.43
N THR A 58 3.17 -12.83 1.87
CA THR A 58 3.17 -12.43 3.28
C THR A 58 2.24 -11.24 3.47
N ILE A 59 1.32 -11.36 4.42
CA ILE A 59 0.44 -10.28 4.85
C ILE A 59 0.83 -9.92 6.28
N PHE A 60 1.15 -8.64 6.51
CA PHE A 60 1.33 -8.11 7.86
C PHE A 60 0.03 -7.40 8.28
N PRO A 61 -0.84 -8.06 9.07
CA PRO A 61 -2.08 -7.44 9.50
C PRO A 61 -1.77 -6.30 10.47
N GLY A 62 -2.26 -5.11 10.14
CA GLY A 62 -2.13 -3.94 11.01
C GLY A 62 -3.01 -4.04 12.26
N PRO A 63 -2.81 -3.15 13.23
CA PRO A 63 -3.54 -3.19 14.51
C PRO A 63 -5.06 -3.14 14.36
N LEU A 64 -5.59 -2.45 13.35
CA LEU A 64 -7.03 -2.42 13.08
C LEU A 64 -7.60 -3.80 12.74
N VAL A 65 -6.85 -4.63 12.01
CA VAL A 65 -7.29 -6.00 11.69
C VAL A 65 -7.10 -6.93 12.88
N LEU A 66 -6.03 -6.74 13.65
CA LEU A 66 -5.70 -7.59 14.79
C LEU A 66 -6.57 -7.31 16.02
N TRP A 67 -6.92 -6.05 16.27
CA TRP A 67 -7.62 -5.63 17.48
C TRP A 67 -9.11 -5.42 17.23
N LYS A 68 -9.49 -4.78 16.12
CA LYS A 68 -10.90 -4.56 15.76
C LYS A 68 -11.48 -5.68 14.90
N TRP A 69 -11.23 -6.92 15.28
CA TRP A 69 -11.66 -8.10 14.53
C TRP A 69 -13.13 -8.47 14.77
N ASN A 70 -13.77 -7.88 15.78
CA ASN A 70 -15.20 -8.00 16.06
C ASN A 70 -15.75 -6.69 16.65
N GLU A 71 -17.05 -6.63 16.95
CA GLU A 71 -17.71 -5.42 17.47
C GLU A 71 -17.29 -5.04 18.90
N HIS A 72 -16.71 -5.98 19.65
CA HIS A 72 -16.39 -5.84 21.07
C HIS A 72 -14.91 -5.57 21.35
N ALA A 73 -14.05 -5.71 20.34
CA ALA A 73 -12.59 -5.65 20.44
C ALA A 73 -12.02 -4.38 19.77
#